data_AF-A0AAE3QQP4-F1
#
_entry.id   AF-A0AAE3QQP4-F1
#
_cell.length_a   1.000
_cell.length_b   1.000
_cell.length_c   1.000
_cell.angle_alpha   90.00
_cell.angle_beta   90.00
_cell.angle_gamma   90.00
#
_symmetry.space_group_name_H-M   'P 1'
#
loop_
_entity.id
_entity.type
_entity.pdbx_description
1 polymer ?
#
loop_
_entity_poly.entity_id
_entity_poly.type
_entity_poly.pdbx_seq_one_letter_code
_entity_poly.pdbx_strand_id
1 'polypeptide(L)'
;MLKAVLTTLSFIFLSPILFAQTNFIKGTIVDLNGNTQEVLIKDKADKYNSLECSVKSLKQNAVVRYKPADIKGYSLENGKVYQSYYISVPDTKDSVLVFLQKLVEGEVVLYFYRGKQGKDRYFIQIPPEGLMELDGAKDSYVNGQRYRSEGNYRENLKSVMSKCPIEKSSLDELKMTRARMTSFIASYNLCPSINNLRYQYENPKSKILLGVKLGASLGQVDFGQKSSNDLYAYPVENVPVRWQPAVGITAAFQMADIDKKLYFQSELLFMGMQIKDYKTQTGLFKKTVIIDKIQNYFIQLPLLFRYNLLNTRLTPYVSIGGAVSYNILAERTITKGEIRRITDASLSRKVIGYLVAGGGVRWESSEREYSLDYRLQKIILNQLNDEYNTSFLASIITLSAALEKKKQK
;
A
#
# COMPACT_ATOMS: atom_id res chain seq x y z
N MET A 1 7.22 3.56 -35.90
CA MET A 1 6.70 4.69 -35.11
C MET A 1 6.20 4.29 -33.72
N LEU A 2 5.33 3.28 -33.54
CA LEU A 2 4.83 2.89 -32.21
C LEU A 2 5.95 2.50 -31.21
N LYS A 3 6.97 1.77 -31.67
CA LYS A 3 8.16 1.44 -30.85
C LYS A 3 8.91 2.69 -30.38
N ALA A 4 9.07 3.67 -31.28
CA ALA A 4 9.74 4.94 -30.98
C ALA A 4 8.96 5.73 -29.93
N VAL A 5 7.63 5.88 -30.10
CA VAL A 5 6.74 6.54 -29.13
C VAL A 5 6.75 5.83 -27.77
N LEU A 6 6.74 4.49 -27.74
CA LEU A 6 6.86 3.73 -26.50
C LEU A 6 8.21 3.98 -25.80
N THR A 7 9.31 4.04 -26.56
CA THR A 7 10.64 4.33 -26.00
C THR A 7 10.77 5.77 -25.49
N THR A 8 10.23 6.78 -26.19
CA THR A 8 10.26 8.17 -25.69
C THR A 8 9.37 8.35 -24.47
N LEU A 9 8.18 7.73 -24.44
CA LEU A 9 7.29 7.78 -23.29
C LEU A 9 7.93 7.08 -22.08
N SER A 10 8.62 5.95 -22.29
CA SER A 10 9.38 5.25 -21.24
C SER A 10 10.48 6.14 -20.64
N PHE A 11 11.26 6.86 -21.46
CA PHE A 11 12.31 7.76 -20.98
C PHE A 11 11.77 8.95 -20.17
N ILE A 12 10.60 9.51 -20.54
CA ILE A 12 9.96 10.60 -19.78
C ILE A 12 9.55 10.12 -18.38
N PHE A 13 9.06 8.87 -18.26
CA PHE A 13 8.69 8.27 -16.97
C PHE A 13 9.87 7.76 -16.12
N LEU A 14 11.08 7.59 -16.69
CA LEU A 14 12.30 7.17 -15.98
C LEU A 14 13.09 8.35 -15.36
N SER A 15 12.86 9.58 -15.83
CA SER A 15 13.54 10.78 -15.31
C SER A 15 13.26 11.18 -13.84
N PRO A 16 12.12 10.86 -13.18
CA PRO A 16 11.91 11.27 -11.79
C PRO A 16 12.62 10.38 -10.76
N ILE A 17 13.36 9.34 -11.16
CA ILE A 17 14.10 8.46 -10.23
C ILE A 17 15.24 9.21 -9.52
N LEU A 18 15.71 10.34 -10.07
CA LEU A 18 16.71 11.20 -9.44
C LEU A 18 16.17 12.04 -8.26
N PHE A 19 14.85 12.07 -8.06
CA PHE A 19 14.21 12.63 -6.85
C PHE A 19 13.78 11.53 -5.87
N ALA A 20 14.62 10.51 -5.67
CA ALA A 20 14.59 9.67 -4.47
C ALA A 20 14.99 10.49 -3.21
N GLN A 21 14.37 11.66 -3.03
CA GLN A 21 14.51 12.49 -1.86
C GLN A 21 13.77 11.81 -0.72
N THR A 22 14.54 11.10 0.07
CA THR A 22 14.28 10.71 1.46
C THR A 22 13.31 11.66 2.16
N ASN A 23 12.22 11.16 2.75
CA ASN A 23 11.19 11.91 3.49
C ASN A 23 11.77 12.60 4.73
N PHE A 24 12.46 13.72 4.54
CA PHE A 24 12.86 14.62 5.61
C PHE A 24 11.69 15.60 5.88
N ILE A 25 11.20 15.62 7.11
CA ILE A 25 10.15 16.55 7.57
C ILE A 25 10.72 17.43 8.68
N LYS A 26 10.13 18.61 8.93
CA LYS A 26 10.61 19.46 10.02
C LYS A 26 10.42 18.76 11.36
N GLY A 27 11.29 19.07 12.30
CA GLY A 27 11.27 18.52 13.64
C GLY A 27 12.29 19.22 14.53
N THR A 28 12.39 18.75 15.76
CA THR A 28 13.37 19.25 16.73
C THR A 28 14.16 18.10 17.33
N ILE A 29 15.42 18.36 17.65
CA ILE A 29 16.24 17.49 18.52
C ILE A 29 16.44 18.19 19.86
N VAL A 30 16.51 17.41 20.94
CA VAL A 30 16.85 17.88 22.28
C VAL A 30 18.19 17.26 22.66
N ASP A 31 19.22 18.07 22.80
CA ASP A 31 20.57 17.60 23.16
C ASP A 31 20.64 17.08 24.61
N LEU A 32 21.80 16.57 25.02
CA LEU A 32 22.01 16.06 26.38
C LEU A 32 21.91 17.16 27.46
N ASN A 33 22.12 18.42 27.11
CA ASN A 33 21.99 19.57 28.00
C ASN A 33 20.54 20.10 28.09
N GLY A 34 19.64 19.64 27.21
CA GLY A 34 18.25 20.10 27.12
C GLY A 34 18.03 21.23 26.12
N ASN A 35 19.04 21.64 25.36
CA ASN A 35 18.86 22.64 24.30
C ASN A 35 18.09 22.02 23.14
N THR A 36 17.18 22.80 22.57
CA THR A 36 16.36 22.36 21.43
C THR A 36 16.86 23.00 20.15
N GLN A 37 16.99 22.21 19.08
CA GLN A 37 17.40 22.69 17.76
C GLN A 37 16.41 22.23 16.69
N GLU A 38 15.98 23.15 15.83
CA GLU A 38 15.18 22.84 14.64
C GLU A 38 16.03 22.20 13.53
N VAL A 39 15.52 21.10 12.98
CA VAL A 39 16.20 20.31 11.94
C VAL A 39 15.17 19.69 11.00
N LEU A 40 15.65 19.12 9.89
CA LEU A 40 14.85 18.20 9.09
C LEU A 40 15.17 16.77 9.52
N ILE A 41 14.16 15.99 9.89
CA ILE A 41 14.28 14.60 10.37
C ILE A 41 13.70 13.64 9.34
N LYS A 42 14.43 12.57 9.04
CA LYS A 42 13.95 11.50 8.17
C LYS A 42 12.94 10.63 8.92
N ASP A 43 11.64 10.76 8.62
CA ASP A 43 10.58 9.92 9.20
C ASP A 43 10.62 8.53 8.56
N LYS A 44 11.07 7.54 9.35
CA LYS A 44 11.09 6.12 8.95
C LYS A 44 9.97 5.36 9.67
N ALA A 45 9.87 4.06 9.42
CA ALA A 45 9.02 3.19 10.24
C ALA A 45 9.47 3.21 11.71
N ASP A 46 8.53 2.99 12.64
CA ASP A 46 8.77 3.12 14.08
C ASP A 46 9.93 2.23 14.58
N LYS A 47 10.16 1.08 13.93
CA LYS A 47 11.32 0.20 14.17
C LYS A 47 12.67 0.88 13.95
N TYR A 48 12.77 1.76 12.97
CA TYR A 48 14.04 2.44 12.66
C TYR A 48 14.19 3.73 13.46
N ASN A 49 13.09 4.46 13.65
CA ASN A 49 13.06 5.66 14.49
C ASN A 49 13.41 5.34 15.96
N SER A 50 13.09 4.14 16.44
CA SER A 50 13.46 3.70 17.79
C SER A 50 14.97 3.46 17.99
N LEU A 51 15.73 3.35 16.90
CA LEU A 51 17.16 3.01 16.92
C LEU A 51 18.07 4.20 16.58
N GLU A 52 17.66 5.05 15.65
CA GLU A 52 18.44 6.23 15.23
C GLU A 52 17.54 7.35 14.69
N CYS A 53 17.94 8.59 14.95
CA CYS A 53 17.38 9.79 14.33
C CYS A 53 18.32 10.28 13.23
N SER A 54 17.87 10.36 11.98
CA SER A 54 18.69 10.90 10.88
C SER A 54 18.23 12.30 10.55
N VAL A 55 19.13 13.28 10.68
CA VAL A 55 18.83 14.70 10.53
C VAL A 55 19.60 15.33 9.38
N LYS A 56 19.04 16.40 8.83
CA LYS A 56 19.74 17.40 8.01
C LYS A 56 19.56 18.76 8.66
N SER A 57 20.62 19.57 8.64
CA SER A 57 20.48 20.99 8.96
C SER A 57 19.64 21.67 7.88
N LEU A 58 18.90 22.71 8.25
CA LEU A 58 18.13 23.51 7.30
C LEU A 58 19.01 24.18 6.22
N LYS A 59 20.32 24.34 6.49
CA LYS A 59 21.28 25.00 5.60
C LYS A 59 22.28 24.04 4.93
N GLN A 60 22.32 22.76 5.31
CA GLN A 60 23.33 21.81 4.82
C GLN A 60 22.70 20.48 4.40
N ASN A 61 23.21 19.90 3.31
CA ASN A 61 22.68 18.65 2.75
C ASN A 61 23.22 17.37 3.41
N ALA A 62 24.25 17.47 4.25
CA ALA A 62 24.84 16.32 4.94
C ALA A 62 23.85 15.73 5.96
N VAL A 63 23.73 14.40 5.94
CA VAL A 63 22.87 13.68 6.89
C VAL A 63 23.71 13.28 8.10
N VAL A 64 23.34 13.80 9.28
CA VAL A 64 23.90 13.39 10.57
C VAL A 64 22.97 12.37 11.20
N ARG A 65 23.52 11.35 11.88
CA ARG A 65 22.73 10.33 12.58
C ARG A 65 23.00 10.39 14.07
N TYR A 66 21.95 10.62 14.84
CA TYR A 66 21.98 10.57 16.29
C TYR A 66 21.44 9.24 16.79
N LYS A 67 22.18 8.61 17.69
CA LYS A 67 21.76 7.49 18.51
C LYS A 67 21.12 8.00 19.80
N PRO A 68 20.41 7.12 20.53
CA PRO A 68 19.85 7.45 21.85
C PRO A 68 20.86 8.01 22.86
N ALA A 69 22.15 7.67 22.74
CA ALA A 69 23.21 8.18 23.60
C ALA A 69 23.64 9.62 23.26
N ASP A 70 23.33 10.09 22.05
CA ASP A 70 23.82 11.38 21.55
C ASP A 70 22.85 12.53 21.85
N ILE A 71 21.56 12.23 22.06
CA ILE A 71 20.48 13.20 22.31
C ILE A 71 19.45 12.66 23.31
N LYS A 72 18.78 13.54 24.06
CA LYS A 72 17.69 13.16 24.98
C LYS A 72 16.44 12.69 24.25
N GLY A 73 16.20 13.21 23.07
CA GLY A 73 14.99 12.91 22.31
C GLY A 73 14.85 13.79 21.08
N TYR A 74 13.79 13.58 20.33
CA TYR A 74 13.45 14.37 19.15
C TYR A 74 11.96 14.33 18.87
N SER A 75 11.46 15.34 18.17
CA SER A 75 10.07 15.43 17.75
C SER A 75 9.97 15.70 16.25
N LEU A 76 8.90 15.24 15.63
CA LEU A 76 8.60 15.50 14.23
C LEU A 76 7.33 16.36 14.15
N GLU A 77 7.26 17.22 13.13
CA GLU A 77 6.10 18.09 12.86
C GLU A 77 4.80 17.30 12.66
N ASN A 78 4.89 16.00 12.34
CA ASN A 78 3.74 15.11 12.26
C ASN A 78 3.19 14.64 13.64
N GLY A 79 3.71 15.20 14.73
CA GLY A 79 3.29 14.94 16.11
C GLY A 79 4.00 13.79 16.79
N LYS A 80 4.84 12.99 16.12
CA LYS A 80 5.60 11.93 16.78
C LYS A 80 6.68 12.53 17.69
N VAL A 81 6.78 12.03 18.91
CA VAL A 81 7.81 12.43 19.89
C VAL A 81 8.55 11.18 20.36
N TYR A 82 9.88 11.26 20.42
CA TYR A 82 10.76 10.17 20.83
C TYR A 82 11.69 10.63 21.96
N GLN A 83 11.93 9.75 22.93
CA GLN A 83 12.79 10.05 24.08
C GLN A 83 13.67 8.85 24.42
N SER A 84 14.91 9.12 24.81
CA SER A 84 15.92 8.11 25.12
C SER A 84 15.68 7.48 26.49
N TYR A 85 15.57 6.15 26.54
CA TYR A 85 15.43 5.37 27.77
C TYR A 85 16.21 4.06 27.71
N TYR A 86 16.74 3.63 28.85
CA TYR A 86 17.22 2.27 29.03
C TYR A 86 16.03 1.34 29.19
N ILE A 87 15.99 0.27 28.39
CA ILE A 87 15.00 -0.80 28.53
C ILE A 87 15.71 -2.13 28.65
N SER A 88 15.11 -3.07 29.38
CA SER A 88 15.62 -4.42 29.51
C SER A 88 15.54 -5.17 28.18
N VAL A 89 16.56 -5.98 27.90
CA VAL A 89 16.56 -6.93 26.78
C VAL A 89 15.86 -8.22 27.24
N PRO A 90 14.90 -8.75 26.48
CA PRO A 90 14.26 -10.02 26.83
C PRO A 90 15.28 -11.13 27.02
N ASP A 91 15.08 -11.95 28.06
CA ASP A 91 15.89 -13.14 28.36
C ASP A 91 17.37 -12.87 28.68
N THR A 92 17.75 -11.61 28.91
CA THR A 92 19.07 -11.22 29.43
C THR A 92 18.95 -10.24 30.60
N LYS A 93 20.04 -10.07 31.36
CA LYS A 93 20.13 -9.03 32.40
C LYS A 93 20.57 -7.68 31.83
N ASP A 94 20.74 -7.57 30.52
CA ASP A 94 21.27 -6.38 29.88
C ASP A 94 20.18 -5.34 29.68
N SER A 95 20.59 -4.08 29.72
CA SER A 95 19.77 -2.95 29.31
C SER A 95 20.34 -2.33 28.05
N VAL A 96 19.46 -1.87 27.16
CA VAL A 96 19.85 -1.15 25.95
C VAL A 96 19.19 0.23 25.92
N LEU A 97 19.96 1.25 25.54
CA LEU A 97 19.46 2.60 25.35
C LEU A 97 18.78 2.70 23.98
N VAL A 98 17.50 3.09 23.98
CA VAL A 98 16.66 3.20 22.78
C VAL A 98 15.85 4.48 22.79
N PHE A 99 15.34 4.88 21.63
CA PHE A 99 14.29 5.89 21.54
C PHE A 99 12.91 5.24 21.69
N LEU A 100 12.19 5.61 22.74
CA LEU A 100 10.79 5.25 22.93
C LEU A 100 9.89 6.33 22.34
N GLN A 101 8.88 5.94 21.56
CA GLN A 101 7.87 6.87 21.07
C GLN A 101 6.91 7.21 22.21
N LYS A 102 6.77 8.48 22.55
CA LYS A 102 5.72 8.96 23.46
C LYS A 102 4.38 8.91 22.74
N LEU A 103 3.38 8.28 23.35
CA LEU A 103 2.02 8.15 22.84
C LEU A 103 1.02 9.01 23.61
N VAL A 104 1.22 9.18 24.92
CA VAL A 104 0.36 9.98 25.80
C VAL A 104 1.24 10.60 26.87
N GLU A 105 0.96 11.83 27.26
CA GLU A 105 1.59 12.51 28.40
C GLU A 105 0.53 13.12 29.32
N GLY A 106 0.68 12.87 30.62
CA GLY A 106 -0.13 13.40 31.70
C GLY A 106 0.43 12.89 33.02
N GLU A 107 -0.43 12.47 33.95
CA GLU A 107 -0.02 11.81 35.20
C GLU A 107 0.76 10.53 34.89
N VAL A 108 0.24 9.77 33.94
CA VAL A 108 0.88 8.58 33.39
C VAL A 108 1.29 8.86 31.96
N VAL A 109 2.58 8.69 31.67
CA VAL A 109 3.12 8.82 30.32
C VAL A 109 3.17 7.44 29.68
N LEU A 110 2.54 7.27 28.53
CA LEU A 110 2.61 6.02 27.76
C LEU A 110 3.67 6.13 26.68
N TYR A 111 4.55 5.14 26.64
CA TYR A 111 5.58 4.97 25.63
C TYR A 111 5.38 3.69 24.83
N PHE A 112 5.89 3.70 23.61
CA PHE A 112 5.87 2.59 22.68
C PHE A 112 7.24 2.32 22.09
N TYR A 113 7.55 1.03 21.92
CA TYR A 113 8.74 0.56 21.25
C TYR A 113 8.43 -0.59 20.31
N ARG A 114 8.98 -0.51 19.10
CA ARG A 114 9.10 -1.64 18.18
C ARG A 114 10.58 -1.84 17.88
N GLY A 115 11.13 -2.95 18.32
CA GLY A 115 12.56 -3.26 18.17
C GLY A 115 12.88 -4.01 16.88
N LYS A 116 14.11 -4.54 16.79
CA LYS A 116 14.57 -5.32 15.62
C LYS A 116 13.69 -6.54 15.32
N GLN A 117 13.19 -7.21 16.36
CA GLN A 117 12.31 -8.37 16.25
C GLN A 117 10.86 -8.01 15.83
N GLY A 118 10.53 -6.72 15.70
CA GLY A 118 9.20 -6.28 15.25
C GLY A 118 8.09 -6.43 16.30
N LYS A 119 8.37 -6.97 17.49
CA LYS A 119 7.43 -7.08 18.60
C LYS A 119 7.15 -5.71 19.23
N ASP A 120 5.87 -5.45 19.48
CA ASP A 120 5.40 -4.26 20.19
C ASP A 120 5.61 -4.40 21.69
N ARG A 121 6.17 -3.37 22.29
CA ARG A 121 6.39 -3.23 23.73
C ARG A 121 5.84 -1.88 24.17
N TYR A 122 5.19 -1.86 25.32
CA TYR A 122 4.59 -0.67 25.91
C TYR A 122 5.23 -0.42 27.27
N PHE A 123 5.45 0.85 27.57
CA PHE A 123 6.00 1.26 28.85
C PHE A 123 5.18 2.40 29.41
N ILE A 124 5.03 2.44 30.72
CA ILE A 124 4.43 3.56 31.42
C ILE A 124 5.49 4.24 32.28
N GLN A 125 5.37 5.55 32.43
CA GLN A 125 6.15 6.30 33.39
C GLN A 125 5.21 7.09 34.28
N ILE A 126 5.43 6.99 35.59
CA ILE A 126 4.79 7.85 36.59
C ILE A 126 5.92 8.66 37.21
N PRO A 127 5.97 9.98 37.01
CA PRO A 127 6.97 10.80 37.69
C PRO A 127 6.67 10.86 39.20
N PRO A 128 7.65 10.63 40.10
CA PRO A 128 9.07 10.35 39.86
C PRO A 128 9.45 8.85 39.88
N GLU A 129 8.48 7.94 40.04
CA GLU A 129 8.63 6.49 40.28
C GLU A 129 9.40 5.72 39.18
N GLY A 130 9.50 6.27 37.98
CA GLY A 130 10.37 5.75 36.92
C GLY A 130 9.61 5.05 35.78
N LEU A 131 10.36 4.38 34.90
CA LEU A 131 9.83 3.71 33.71
C LEU A 131 9.55 2.22 34.02
N MET A 132 8.34 1.76 33.73
CA MET A 132 7.90 0.39 33.92
C MET A 132 7.41 -0.20 32.59
N GLU A 133 7.81 -1.43 32.29
CA GLU A 133 7.29 -2.17 31.13
C GLU A 133 5.93 -2.82 31.44
N LEU A 134 5.04 -2.77 30.46
CA LEU A 134 3.77 -3.49 30.47
C LEU A 134 3.96 -4.82 29.74
N ASP A 135 4.19 -5.89 30.51
CA ASP A 135 4.38 -7.23 29.95
C ASP A 135 3.04 -7.82 29.47
N GLY A 136 2.99 -8.13 28.17
CA GLY A 136 1.85 -8.83 27.56
C GLY A 136 1.95 -10.35 27.67
N ALA A 137 0.90 -11.02 27.20
CA ALA A 137 0.87 -12.47 27.15
C ALA A 137 2.06 -13.03 26.35
N LYS A 138 2.68 -14.09 26.87
CA LYS A 138 3.83 -14.78 26.24
C LYS A 138 3.39 -16.20 25.88
N ASP A 139 3.73 -16.61 24.66
CA ASP A 139 3.62 -18.02 24.27
C ASP A 139 4.96 -18.69 24.58
N SER A 140 4.92 -19.82 25.30
CA SER A 140 6.04 -20.72 25.50
C SER A 140 5.70 -22.09 24.92
N TYR A 141 6.71 -22.86 24.55
CA TYR A 141 6.55 -24.24 24.10
C TYR A 141 7.27 -25.15 25.07
N VAL A 142 6.52 -26.02 25.75
CA VAL A 142 7.08 -27.05 26.64
C VAL A 142 6.68 -28.39 26.05
N ASN A 143 7.67 -29.22 25.70
CA ASN A 143 7.46 -30.53 25.05
C ASN A 143 6.61 -30.47 23.77
N GLY A 144 6.76 -29.41 22.96
CA GLY A 144 6.00 -29.22 21.71
C GLY A 144 4.57 -28.71 21.91
N GLN A 145 4.08 -28.63 23.14
CA GLN A 145 2.78 -28.04 23.47
C GLN A 145 2.93 -26.54 23.74
N ARG A 146 2.04 -25.75 23.13
CA ARG A 146 2.00 -24.29 23.31
C ARG A 146 1.28 -23.96 24.62
N TYR A 147 1.96 -23.26 25.51
CA TYR A 147 1.42 -22.67 26.72
C TYR A 147 1.38 -21.16 26.56
N ARG A 148 0.27 -20.53 26.95
CA ARG A 148 0.14 -19.07 26.93
C ARG A 148 0.09 -18.59 28.37
N SER A 149 1.14 -17.90 28.82
CA SER A 149 1.10 -17.19 30.10
C SER A 149 0.47 -15.84 29.89
N GLU A 150 -0.48 -15.46 30.74
CA GLU A 150 -0.96 -14.08 30.79
C GLU A 150 0.17 -13.17 31.29
N GLY A 151 0.31 -11.99 30.68
CA GLY A 151 1.27 -10.99 31.14
C GLY A 151 0.65 -10.15 32.25
N ASN A 152 1.48 -9.51 33.08
CA ASN A 152 1.04 -8.77 34.26
C ASN A 152 0.63 -7.31 33.99
N TYR A 153 0.48 -6.90 32.72
CA TYR A 153 0.22 -5.49 32.41
C TYR A 153 -1.07 -4.95 33.01
N ARG A 154 -2.10 -5.80 33.20
CA ARG A 154 -3.37 -5.35 33.81
C ARG A 154 -3.18 -5.06 35.29
N GLU A 155 -2.46 -5.91 36.00
CA GLU A 155 -2.10 -5.69 37.40
C GLU A 155 -1.25 -4.44 37.56
N ASN A 156 -0.25 -4.25 36.69
CA ASN A 156 0.61 -3.06 36.70
C ASN A 156 -0.18 -1.77 36.44
N LEU A 157 -1.13 -1.80 35.49
CA LEU A 157 -2.02 -0.66 35.25
C LEU A 157 -2.92 -0.41 36.46
N LYS A 158 -3.52 -1.46 37.04
CA LYS A 158 -4.40 -1.34 38.20
C LYS A 158 -3.69 -0.75 39.42
N SER A 159 -2.45 -1.16 39.68
CA SER A 159 -1.68 -0.65 40.82
C SER A 159 -1.36 0.83 40.68
N VAL A 160 -1.10 1.29 39.46
CA VAL A 160 -0.70 2.66 39.15
C VAL A 160 -1.91 3.61 39.05
N MET A 161 -3.06 3.10 38.63
CA MET A 161 -4.21 3.92 38.23
C MET A 161 -5.26 4.07 39.33
N SER A 162 -4.86 3.98 40.60
CA SER A 162 -5.76 4.01 41.76
C SER A 162 -6.49 5.35 41.95
N LYS A 163 -5.94 6.46 41.44
CA LYS A 163 -6.49 7.83 41.61
C LYS A 163 -7.74 8.12 40.79
N CYS A 164 -8.08 7.25 39.83
CA CYS A 164 -9.29 7.37 39.03
C CYS A 164 -10.02 6.02 38.99
N PRO A 165 -11.33 5.97 39.30
CA PRO A 165 -12.12 4.76 39.18
C PRO A 165 -12.35 4.45 37.69
N ILE A 166 -11.37 3.83 37.04
CA ILE A 166 -11.57 3.23 35.73
C ILE A 166 -12.47 2.01 35.92
N GLU A 167 -13.51 1.88 35.09
CA GLU A 167 -14.38 0.70 35.14
C GLU A 167 -13.56 -0.58 34.99
N LYS A 168 -13.75 -1.53 35.90
CA LYS A 168 -13.02 -2.81 35.91
C LYS A 168 -13.15 -3.56 34.57
N SER A 169 -14.33 -3.51 33.96
CA SER A 169 -14.62 -4.05 32.62
C SER A 169 -13.70 -3.48 31.53
N SER A 170 -13.40 -2.18 31.60
CA SER A 170 -12.53 -1.51 30.63
C SER A 170 -11.08 -2.01 30.70
N LEU A 171 -10.61 -2.43 31.87
CA LEU A 171 -9.27 -3.01 32.06
C LEU A 171 -9.23 -4.50 31.66
N ASP A 172 -10.27 -5.25 32.01
CA ASP A 172 -10.35 -6.69 31.71
C ASP A 172 -10.38 -6.93 30.18
N GLU A 173 -11.11 -6.11 29.43
CA GLU A 173 -11.21 -6.17 27.97
C GLU A 173 -10.09 -5.45 27.20
N LEU A 174 -9.20 -4.75 27.92
CA LEU A 174 -8.13 -3.99 27.30
C LEU A 174 -7.25 -4.91 26.45
N LYS A 175 -7.02 -4.53 25.19
CA LYS A 175 -6.08 -5.22 24.31
C LYS A 175 -4.80 -4.40 24.21
N MET A 176 -3.65 -5.07 24.29
CA MET A 176 -2.33 -4.46 24.07
C MET A 176 -2.08 -4.13 22.59
N THR A 177 -2.86 -3.18 22.09
CA THR A 177 -2.71 -2.58 20.76
C THR A 177 -2.49 -1.10 20.94
N ARG A 178 -1.78 -0.45 20.00
CA ARG A 178 -1.39 0.96 20.15
C ARG A 178 -2.61 1.83 20.38
N ALA A 179 -3.63 1.70 19.54
CA ALA A 179 -4.86 2.49 19.65
C ALA A 179 -5.56 2.31 21.00
N ARG A 180 -5.75 1.06 21.46
CA ARG A 180 -6.45 0.79 22.73
C ARG A 180 -5.66 1.28 23.94
N MET A 181 -4.35 1.05 23.97
CA MET A 181 -3.48 1.53 25.05
C MET A 181 -3.44 3.07 25.09
N THR A 182 -3.26 3.74 23.94
CA THR A 182 -3.27 5.20 23.85
C THR A 182 -4.60 5.76 24.36
N SER A 183 -5.73 5.25 23.89
CA SER A 183 -7.05 5.71 24.33
C SER A 183 -7.26 5.46 25.82
N PHE A 184 -6.89 4.29 26.34
CA PHE A 184 -7.08 3.95 27.75
C PHE A 184 -6.27 4.87 28.68
N ILE A 185 -4.98 5.08 28.41
CA ILE A 185 -4.15 5.98 29.23
C ILE A 185 -4.59 7.45 29.06
N ALA A 186 -4.98 7.86 27.86
CA ALA A 186 -5.51 9.21 27.64
C ALA A 186 -6.80 9.46 28.45
N SER A 187 -7.71 8.49 28.48
CA SER A 187 -8.93 8.56 29.31
C SER A 187 -8.62 8.69 30.80
N TYR A 188 -7.60 7.98 31.30
CA TYR A 188 -7.15 8.13 32.68
C TYR A 188 -6.60 9.53 32.97
N ASN A 189 -5.71 10.05 32.10
CA ASN A 189 -5.16 11.39 32.27
C ASN A 189 -6.20 12.52 32.11
N LEU A 190 -7.34 12.23 31.46
CA LEU A 190 -8.50 13.12 31.35
C LEU A 190 -9.52 12.95 32.49
N CYS A 191 -9.33 11.98 33.38
CA CYS A 191 -10.25 11.74 34.48
C CYS A 191 -10.42 13.00 35.34
N PRO A 192 -11.63 13.37 35.78
CA PRO A 192 -11.85 14.63 36.50
C PRO A 192 -10.97 14.85 37.73
N SER A 193 -10.59 13.79 38.44
CA SER A 193 -9.69 13.86 39.61
C SER A 193 -8.23 14.16 39.26
N ILE A 194 -7.85 14.06 37.99
CA ILE A 194 -6.49 14.20 37.48
C ILE A 194 -6.41 15.36 36.48
N ASN A 195 -7.21 15.27 35.41
CA ASN A 195 -7.38 16.24 34.33
C ASN A 195 -6.08 16.94 33.90
N ASN A 196 -5.07 16.15 33.53
CA ASN A 196 -3.72 16.63 33.23
C ASN A 196 -3.16 16.09 31.91
N LEU A 197 -4.01 15.68 30.97
CA LEU A 197 -3.57 15.29 29.62
C LEU A 197 -2.85 16.48 28.95
N ARG A 198 -1.55 16.33 28.71
CA ARG A 198 -0.67 17.32 28.07
C ARG A 198 -0.39 17.00 26.60
N TYR A 199 -0.35 15.72 26.26
CA TYR A 199 -0.07 15.27 24.90
C TYR A 199 -0.77 13.94 24.63
N GLN A 200 -1.28 13.80 23.40
CA GLN A 200 -1.79 12.54 22.88
C GLN A 200 -1.39 12.41 21.42
N TYR A 201 -0.70 11.33 21.10
CA TYR A 201 -0.39 10.99 19.72
C TYR A 201 -1.67 10.56 18.99
N GLU A 202 -2.02 11.27 17.93
CA GLU A 202 -3.09 10.86 17.04
C GLU A 202 -2.56 9.84 16.02
N ASN A 203 -3.04 8.59 16.12
CA ASN A 203 -2.74 7.59 15.11
C ASN A 203 -3.24 8.09 13.74
N PRO A 204 -2.40 8.01 12.69
CA PRO A 204 -2.80 8.43 11.36
C PRO A 204 -3.99 7.57 10.90
N LYS A 205 -5.13 8.21 10.68
CA LYS A 205 -6.36 7.53 10.29
C LYS A 205 -6.22 7.04 8.84
N SER A 206 -6.51 5.77 8.60
CA SER A 206 -6.63 5.24 7.25
C SER A 206 -7.70 5.99 6.48
N LYS A 207 -7.32 6.48 5.30
CA LYS A 207 -8.23 7.15 4.36
C LYS A 207 -8.80 6.15 3.37
N ILE A 208 -10.06 6.35 3.00
CA ILE A 208 -10.71 5.64 1.89
C ILE A 208 -11.03 6.69 0.83
N LEU A 209 -10.51 6.46 -0.38
CA LEU A 209 -10.75 7.30 -1.54
C LEU A 209 -11.71 6.57 -2.49
N LEU A 210 -12.87 7.14 -2.75
CA LEU A 210 -13.85 6.61 -3.68
C LEU A 210 -13.91 7.52 -4.90
N GLY A 211 -13.89 6.93 -6.09
CA GLY A 211 -13.84 7.69 -7.33
C GLY A 211 -14.45 6.97 -8.52
N VAL A 212 -14.57 7.74 -9.60
CA VAL A 212 -14.99 7.27 -10.92
C VAL A 212 -13.79 7.25 -11.86
N LYS A 213 -13.78 6.29 -12.80
CA LYS A 213 -12.73 6.05 -13.78
C LYS A 213 -13.29 6.18 -15.19
N LEU A 214 -12.57 6.86 -16.05
CA LEU A 214 -12.80 6.97 -17.49
C LEU A 214 -11.48 6.72 -18.20
N GLY A 215 -11.45 5.85 -19.19
CA GLY A 215 -10.18 5.51 -19.83
C GLY A 215 -10.35 4.80 -21.14
N ALA A 216 -9.22 4.35 -21.66
CA ALA A 216 -9.18 3.47 -22.80
C ALA A 216 -8.03 2.46 -22.72
N SER A 217 -8.22 1.30 -23.30
CA SER A 217 -7.20 0.28 -23.49
C SER A 217 -6.83 0.10 -24.96
N LEU A 218 -5.57 -0.24 -25.18
CA LEU A 218 -5.00 -0.59 -26.47
C LEU A 218 -4.01 -1.73 -26.25
N GLY A 219 -3.98 -2.70 -27.14
CA GLY A 219 -3.23 -3.93 -26.88
C GLY A 219 -2.94 -4.73 -28.13
N GLN A 220 -2.32 -5.87 -27.94
CA GLN A 220 -2.05 -6.84 -28.98
C GLN A 220 -2.43 -8.23 -28.47
N VAL A 221 -3.14 -8.99 -29.29
CA VAL A 221 -3.43 -10.40 -29.04
C VAL A 221 -2.47 -11.21 -29.89
N ASP A 222 -1.77 -12.14 -29.23
CA ASP A 222 -0.94 -13.15 -29.87
C ASP A 222 -1.63 -14.51 -29.74
N PHE A 223 -1.90 -15.14 -30.87
CA PHE A 223 -2.53 -16.46 -30.94
C PHE A 223 -1.45 -17.52 -31.15
N GLY A 224 -0.77 -17.93 -30.08
CA GLY A 224 0.17 -19.05 -30.16
C GLY A 224 -0.57 -20.39 -30.28
N GLN A 225 -0.24 -21.21 -31.28
CA GLN A 225 -0.62 -22.63 -31.28
C GLN A 225 0.44 -23.46 -30.55
N LYS A 226 0.01 -24.37 -29.68
CA LYS A 226 0.84 -25.44 -29.13
C LYS A 226 0.32 -26.76 -29.73
N SER A 227 0.72 -27.10 -30.95
CA SER A 227 0.54 -28.47 -31.43
C SER A 227 1.80 -29.27 -31.10
N SER A 228 1.66 -30.31 -30.29
CA SER A 228 2.76 -31.20 -29.91
C SER A 228 3.10 -32.24 -30.98
N ASN A 229 2.32 -32.34 -32.06
CA ASN A 229 2.53 -33.35 -33.12
C ASN A 229 2.50 -32.79 -34.56
N ASP A 230 2.26 -31.50 -34.77
CA ASP A 230 2.30 -30.93 -36.12
C ASP A 230 3.65 -30.27 -36.40
N LEU A 231 4.37 -30.80 -37.41
CA LEU A 231 5.51 -30.17 -38.11
C LEU A 231 5.16 -28.80 -38.76
N TYR A 232 3.99 -28.24 -38.46
CA TYR A 232 3.43 -27.03 -39.02
C TYR A 232 2.98 -26.06 -37.92
N ALA A 233 3.82 -25.82 -36.91
CA ALA A 233 3.60 -24.73 -35.98
C ALA A 233 3.67 -23.39 -36.75
N TYR A 234 2.51 -22.78 -36.98
CA TYR A 234 2.40 -21.54 -37.75
C TYR A 234 2.66 -20.32 -36.85
N PRO A 235 3.57 -19.40 -37.20
CA PRO A 235 3.68 -18.13 -36.50
C PRO A 235 2.44 -17.29 -36.82
N VAL A 236 1.58 -17.05 -35.84
CA VAL A 236 0.47 -16.10 -36.01
C VAL A 236 0.99 -14.70 -35.72
N GLU A 237 0.70 -13.76 -36.62
CA GLU A 237 1.09 -12.36 -36.47
C GLU A 237 0.32 -11.68 -35.33
N ASN A 238 0.98 -10.74 -34.64
CA ASN A 238 0.38 -9.92 -33.60
C ASN A 238 -0.82 -9.15 -34.13
N VAL A 239 -2.02 -9.40 -33.58
CA VAL A 239 -3.24 -8.69 -33.98
C VAL A 239 -3.38 -7.43 -33.12
N PRO A 240 -3.22 -6.22 -33.69
CA PRO A 240 -3.39 -5.00 -32.94
C PRO A 240 -4.86 -4.80 -32.59
N VAL A 241 -5.09 -4.50 -31.32
CA VAL A 241 -6.40 -4.17 -30.79
C VAL A 241 -6.51 -2.65 -30.73
N ARG A 242 -7.53 -2.11 -31.41
CA ARG A 242 -7.82 -0.66 -31.46
C ARG A 242 -8.30 -0.15 -30.10
N TRP A 243 -8.33 1.17 -29.94
CA TRP A 243 -8.81 1.86 -28.74
C TRP A 243 -10.14 1.31 -28.22
N GLN A 244 -10.16 0.95 -26.94
CA GLN A 244 -11.28 0.34 -26.24
C GLN A 244 -11.69 1.24 -25.08
N PRO A 245 -12.89 1.84 -25.08
CA PRO A 245 -13.32 2.66 -23.96
C PRO A 245 -13.47 1.81 -22.69
N ALA A 246 -13.11 2.40 -21.56
CA ALA A 246 -13.26 1.85 -20.22
C ALA A 246 -13.94 2.88 -19.31
N VAL A 247 -14.92 2.43 -18.53
CA VAL A 247 -15.58 3.24 -17.50
C VAL A 247 -15.69 2.42 -16.22
N GLY A 248 -15.60 3.05 -15.06
CA GLY A 248 -15.70 2.30 -13.81
C GLY A 248 -15.68 3.12 -12.55
N ILE A 249 -15.56 2.42 -11.44
CA ILE A 249 -15.42 2.98 -10.10
C ILE A 249 -14.17 2.43 -9.43
N THR A 250 -13.61 3.19 -8.49
CA THR A 250 -12.40 2.85 -7.74
C THR A 250 -12.59 3.09 -6.26
N ALA A 251 -12.03 2.19 -5.45
CA ALA A 251 -11.89 2.33 -4.01
C ALA A 251 -10.42 2.11 -3.63
N ALA A 252 -9.76 3.11 -3.06
CA ALA A 252 -8.39 3.02 -2.59
C ALA A 252 -8.31 3.23 -1.07
N PHE A 253 -7.76 2.25 -0.38
CA PHE A 253 -7.60 2.18 1.07
C PHE A 253 -6.15 2.49 1.44
N GLN A 254 -5.92 3.59 2.14
CA GLN A 254 -4.58 3.94 2.64
C GLN A 254 -4.20 3.02 3.79
N MET A 255 -3.05 2.36 3.68
CA MET A 255 -2.52 1.45 4.70
C MET A 255 -1.66 2.22 5.72
N ALA A 256 -2.28 3.18 6.42
CA ALA A 256 -1.60 4.16 7.27
C ALA A 256 -0.75 3.55 8.40
N ASP A 257 -1.10 2.35 8.87
CA ASP A 257 -0.34 1.60 9.89
C ASP A 257 0.98 1.02 9.36
N ILE A 258 1.10 0.80 8.04
CA ILE A 258 2.32 0.30 7.39
C ILE A 258 3.11 1.48 6.83
N ASP A 259 2.50 2.26 5.95
CA ASP A 259 3.09 3.46 5.35
C ASP A 259 1.96 4.36 4.80
N LYS A 260 2.04 5.66 5.07
CA LYS A 260 1.09 6.65 4.53
C LYS A 260 1.12 6.75 3.00
N LYS A 261 2.19 6.27 2.37
CA LYS A 261 2.34 6.23 0.91
C LYS A 261 1.74 4.99 0.26
N LEU A 262 1.42 3.96 1.06
CA LEU A 262 0.92 2.67 0.56
C LEU A 262 -0.61 2.64 0.54
N TYR A 263 -1.17 2.21 -0.58
CA TYR A 263 -2.60 2.07 -0.80
C TYR A 263 -2.90 0.66 -1.34
N PHE A 264 -3.97 0.05 -0.84
CA PHE A 264 -4.62 -1.08 -1.49
C PHE A 264 -5.80 -0.55 -2.31
N GLN A 265 -5.78 -0.78 -3.62
CA GLN A 265 -6.73 -0.22 -4.57
C GLN A 265 -7.51 -1.33 -5.26
N SER A 266 -8.83 -1.26 -5.20
CA SER A 266 -9.76 -2.13 -5.90
C SER A 266 -10.58 -1.31 -6.89
N GLU A 267 -10.82 -1.85 -8.08
CA GLU A 267 -11.59 -1.18 -9.12
C GLU A 267 -12.64 -2.10 -9.71
N LEU A 268 -13.71 -1.51 -10.25
CA LEU A 268 -14.69 -2.23 -11.06
C LEU A 268 -14.81 -1.49 -12.38
N LEU A 269 -14.27 -2.10 -13.45
CA LEU A 269 -14.19 -1.50 -14.78
C LEU A 269 -15.10 -2.27 -15.75
N PHE A 270 -15.88 -1.54 -16.54
CA PHE A 270 -16.56 -2.05 -17.72
C PHE A 270 -15.76 -1.66 -18.96
N MET A 271 -15.41 -2.63 -19.80
CA MET A 271 -14.55 -2.46 -20.96
C MET A 271 -15.12 -3.15 -22.20
N GLY A 272 -14.95 -2.53 -23.37
CA GLY A 272 -15.37 -3.11 -24.65
C GLY A 272 -14.20 -3.32 -25.61
N MET A 273 -14.04 -4.53 -26.13
CA MET A 273 -13.06 -4.88 -27.17
C MET A 273 -13.73 -5.01 -28.53
N GLN A 274 -13.13 -4.41 -29.56
CA GLN A 274 -13.49 -4.64 -30.95
C GLN A 274 -12.25 -4.87 -31.82
N ILE A 275 -12.28 -5.93 -32.62
CA ILE A 275 -11.33 -6.20 -33.70
C ILE A 275 -12.17 -6.34 -34.98
N LYS A 276 -11.80 -5.63 -36.04
CA LYS A 276 -12.48 -5.66 -37.34
C LYS A 276 -11.46 -5.82 -38.46
N ASP A 277 -11.86 -6.54 -39.51
CA ASP A 277 -11.19 -6.59 -40.82
C ASP A 277 -9.70 -6.93 -40.76
N TYR A 278 -9.31 -7.91 -39.94
CA TYR A 278 -7.92 -8.35 -39.84
C TYR A 278 -7.66 -9.54 -40.77
N LYS A 279 -6.74 -9.37 -41.71
CA LYS A 279 -6.31 -10.43 -42.63
C LYS A 279 -4.94 -10.93 -42.20
N THR A 280 -4.81 -12.24 -42.02
CA THR A 280 -3.51 -12.88 -41.81
C THR A 280 -3.32 -14.00 -42.81
N GLN A 281 -2.08 -14.18 -43.28
CA GLN A 281 -1.71 -15.27 -44.17
C GLN A 281 -1.04 -16.36 -43.35
N THR A 282 -1.54 -17.59 -43.48
CA THR A 282 -1.03 -18.74 -42.71
C THR A 282 -0.52 -19.84 -43.65
N GLY A 283 0.67 -20.35 -43.36
CA GLY A 283 1.29 -21.53 -43.99
C GLY A 283 2.05 -21.33 -45.31
N LEU A 284 2.76 -22.38 -45.74
CA LEU A 284 3.54 -22.46 -47.00
C LEU A 284 2.67 -22.27 -48.26
N PHE A 285 1.36 -22.53 -48.17
CA PHE A 285 0.40 -22.45 -49.26
C PHE A 285 -0.47 -21.18 -49.25
N LYS A 286 -0.09 -20.14 -48.48
CA LYS A 286 -0.79 -18.84 -48.39
C LYS A 286 -2.32 -18.95 -48.20
N LYS A 287 -2.78 -19.68 -47.18
CA LYS A 287 -4.20 -19.64 -46.82
C LYS A 287 -4.50 -18.33 -46.07
N THR A 288 -5.37 -17.51 -46.66
CA THR A 288 -5.85 -16.26 -46.05
C THR A 288 -6.95 -16.58 -45.05
N VAL A 289 -6.74 -16.22 -43.79
CA VAL A 289 -7.77 -16.20 -42.76
C VAL A 289 -8.21 -14.76 -42.58
N ILE A 290 -9.51 -14.50 -42.67
CA ILE A 290 -10.10 -13.18 -42.48
C ILE A 290 -10.90 -13.20 -41.18
N ILE A 291 -10.48 -12.35 -40.23
CA ILE A 291 -11.23 -12.07 -39.01
C ILE A 291 -12.11 -10.85 -39.30
N ASP A 292 -13.39 -11.10 -39.56
CA ASP A 292 -14.35 -10.04 -39.92
C ASP A 292 -14.67 -9.17 -38.70
N LYS A 293 -15.04 -9.81 -37.58
CA LYS A 293 -15.46 -9.09 -36.36
C LYS A 293 -15.24 -9.94 -35.11
N ILE A 294 -14.56 -9.38 -34.12
CA ILE A 294 -14.57 -9.86 -32.73
C ILE A 294 -15.05 -8.70 -31.86
N GLN A 295 -16.13 -8.89 -31.12
CA GLN A 295 -16.67 -7.91 -30.19
C GLN A 295 -16.92 -8.56 -28.83
N ASN A 296 -16.21 -8.08 -27.81
CA ASN A 296 -16.34 -8.60 -26.45
C ASN A 296 -16.58 -7.47 -25.44
N TYR A 297 -17.37 -7.73 -24.42
CA TYR A 297 -17.55 -6.84 -23.28
C TYR A 297 -17.17 -7.54 -21.99
N PHE A 298 -16.45 -6.83 -21.13
CA PHE A 298 -15.85 -7.37 -19.92
C PHE A 298 -16.19 -6.51 -18.72
N ILE A 299 -16.45 -7.17 -17.59
CA ILE A 299 -16.28 -6.56 -16.27
C ILE A 299 -14.93 -7.00 -15.75
N GLN A 300 -14.06 -6.05 -15.40
CA GLN A 300 -12.75 -6.32 -14.82
C GLN A 300 -12.71 -5.81 -13.37
N LEU A 301 -12.15 -6.63 -12.48
CA LEU A 301 -11.86 -6.35 -11.07
C LEU A 301 -10.34 -6.36 -10.83
N PRO A 302 -9.64 -5.22 -11.03
CA PRO A 302 -8.26 -5.03 -10.61
C PRO A 302 -8.11 -4.91 -9.09
N LEU A 303 -7.13 -5.62 -8.53
CA LEU A 303 -6.67 -5.51 -7.14
C LEU A 303 -5.18 -5.13 -7.16
N LEU A 304 -4.85 -3.93 -6.70
CA LEU A 304 -3.55 -3.30 -6.89
C LEU A 304 -2.99 -2.78 -5.55
N PHE A 305 -1.70 -3.01 -5.33
CA PHE A 305 -0.92 -2.26 -4.35
C PHE A 305 -0.30 -1.05 -5.04
N ARG A 306 -0.61 0.15 -4.56
CA ARG A 306 -0.13 1.43 -5.06
C ARG A 306 0.79 2.07 -4.03
N TYR A 307 1.95 2.56 -4.47
CA TYR A 307 2.90 3.27 -3.63
C TYR A 307 3.19 4.67 -4.19
N ASN A 308 2.82 5.70 -3.43
CA ASN A 308 3.07 7.10 -3.76
C ASN A 308 4.55 7.44 -3.52
N LEU A 309 5.25 7.91 -4.55
CA LEU A 309 6.69 8.15 -4.47
C LEU A 309 7.01 9.43 -3.68
N LEU A 310 6.22 10.50 -3.89
CA LEU A 310 6.43 11.82 -3.29
C LEU A 310 5.24 12.26 -2.43
N ASN A 311 5.46 13.20 -1.51
CA ASN A 311 4.43 13.83 -0.69
C ASN A 311 4.17 15.27 -1.16
N THR A 312 3.90 15.43 -2.46
CA THR A 312 3.69 16.71 -3.13
C THR A 312 2.28 16.79 -3.73
N ARG A 313 1.78 18.00 -3.99
CA ARG A 313 0.45 18.20 -4.63
C ARG A 313 0.29 17.40 -5.93
N LEU A 314 1.38 17.29 -6.70
CA LEU A 314 1.51 16.39 -7.83
C LEU A 314 2.31 15.16 -7.37
N THR A 315 1.62 14.05 -7.09
CA THR A 315 2.20 12.84 -6.52
C THR A 315 2.35 11.73 -7.58
N PRO A 316 3.55 11.45 -8.12
CA PRO A 316 3.77 10.26 -8.91
C PRO A 316 3.66 9.00 -8.04
N TYR A 317 3.16 7.91 -8.61
CA TYR A 317 3.03 6.62 -7.93
C TYR A 317 3.29 5.45 -8.87
N VAL A 318 3.63 4.31 -8.28
CA VAL A 318 3.72 3.01 -8.97
C VAL A 318 2.66 2.06 -8.40
N SER A 319 2.23 1.09 -9.20
CA SER A 319 1.23 0.11 -8.81
C SER A 319 1.55 -1.26 -9.38
N ILE A 320 1.24 -2.31 -8.62
CA ILE A 320 1.39 -3.71 -9.02
C ILE A 320 0.26 -4.55 -8.43
N GLY A 321 -0.20 -5.56 -9.13
CA GLY A 321 -1.19 -6.49 -8.61
C GLY A 321 -1.74 -7.43 -9.66
N GLY A 322 -2.99 -7.83 -9.49
CA GLY A 322 -3.69 -8.72 -10.40
C GLY A 322 -5.03 -8.15 -10.83
N ALA A 323 -5.60 -8.67 -11.90
CA ALA A 323 -6.97 -8.38 -12.27
C ALA A 323 -7.68 -9.65 -12.73
N VAL A 324 -8.98 -9.72 -12.47
CA VAL A 324 -9.85 -10.77 -12.99
C VAL A 324 -10.90 -10.11 -13.89
N SER A 325 -11.01 -10.56 -15.13
CA SER A 325 -12.04 -10.13 -16.06
C SER A 325 -13.05 -11.24 -16.31
N TYR A 326 -14.32 -10.87 -16.36
CA TYR A 326 -15.44 -11.73 -16.73
C TYR A 326 -16.06 -11.26 -18.04
N ASN A 327 -16.13 -12.14 -19.03
CA ASN A 327 -16.72 -11.86 -20.34
C ASN A 327 -18.24 -11.91 -20.24
N ILE A 328 -18.91 -10.76 -20.36
CA ILE A 328 -20.37 -10.71 -20.35
C ILE A 328 -20.95 -11.13 -21.71
N LEU A 329 -20.35 -10.60 -22.78
CA LEU A 329 -20.78 -10.85 -24.15
C LEU A 329 -19.54 -11.09 -25.01
N ALA A 330 -19.63 -12.08 -25.88
CA ALA A 330 -18.60 -12.38 -26.87
C ALA A 330 -19.27 -12.74 -28.19
N GLU A 331 -19.03 -11.93 -29.21
CA GLU A 331 -19.44 -12.19 -30.59
C GLU A 331 -18.18 -12.35 -31.45
N ARG A 332 -18.09 -13.48 -32.17
CA ARG A 332 -17.03 -13.71 -33.14
C ARG A 332 -17.62 -14.08 -34.48
N THR A 333 -17.13 -13.45 -35.54
CA THR A 333 -17.33 -13.87 -36.93
C THR A 333 -15.96 -14.03 -37.56
N ILE A 334 -15.61 -15.28 -37.90
CA ILE A 334 -14.35 -15.63 -38.56
C ILE A 334 -14.69 -16.29 -39.89
N THR A 335 -14.05 -15.83 -40.96
CA THR A 335 -14.16 -16.39 -42.31
C THR A 335 -12.86 -17.08 -42.69
N LYS A 336 -12.93 -18.40 -42.88
CA LYS A 336 -11.80 -19.26 -43.30
C LYS A 336 -12.00 -19.69 -44.76
N GLY A 337 -11.16 -19.22 -45.69
CA GLY A 337 -11.16 -19.68 -47.09
C GLY A 337 -12.52 -19.58 -47.80
N GLU A 338 -12.80 -20.50 -48.73
CA GLU A 338 -14.11 -20.64 -49.37
C GLU A 338 -15.15 -21.18 -48.36
N ILE A 339 -15.81 -20.21 -47.71
CA ILE A 339 -17.16 -20.28 -47.14
C ILE A 339 -17.35 -21.29 -45.98
N ARG A 340 -16.73 -20.99 -44.83
CA ARG A 340 -17.33 -21.34 -43.54
C ARG A 340 -17.30 -20.14 -42.59
N ARG A 341 -18.48 -19.56 -42.35
CA ARG A 341 -18.72 -18.54 -41.32
C ARG A 341 -18.99 -19.27 -40.01
N ILE A 342 -18.09 -19.14 -39.04
CA ILE A 342 -18.30 -19.68 -37.69
C ILE A 342 -18.72 -18.51 -36.80
N THR A 343 -19.96 -18.55 -36.33
CA THR A 343 -20.46 -17.66 -35.28
C THR A 343 -20.43 -18.44 -33.97
N ASP A 344 -19.46 -18.15 -33.12
CA ASP A 344 -19.29 -18.86 -31.85
C ASP A 344 -19.76 -17.98 -30.67
N ALA A 345 -20.96 -18.28 -30.17
CA ALA A 345 -21.54 -17.64 -28.99
C ALA A 345 -21.10 -18.31 -27.66
N SER A 346 -20.38 -19.45 -27.72
CA SER A 346 -19.98 -20.24 -26.55
C SER A 346 -18.82 -19.62 -25.75
N LEU A 347 -18.27 -18.50 -26.22
CA LEU A 347 -17.20 -17.74 -25.57
C LEU A 347 -17.70 -16.73 -24.52
N SER A 348 -19.01 -16.56 -24.40
CA SER A 348 -19.62 -15.79 -23.31
C SER A 348 -19.38 -16.49 -21.96
N ARG A 349 -19.24 -15.72 -20.87
CA ARG A 349 -19.11 -16.22 -19.48
C ARG A 349 -17.77 -16.86 -19.08
N LYS A 350 -16.67 -16.53 -19.75
CA LYS A 350 -15.32 -16.98 -19.36
C LYS A 350 -14.59 -15.98 -18.45
N VAL A 351 -13.73 -16.49 -17.58
CA VAL A 351 -12.88 -15.72 -16.66
C VAL A 351 -11.44 -15.67 -17.17
N ILE A 352 -10.83 -14.48 -17.13
CA ILE A 352 -9.44 -14.24 -17.52
C ILE A 352 -8.71 -13.54 -16.38
N GLY A 353 -7.56 -14.08 -15.97
CA GLY A 353 -6.68 -13.51 -14.96
C GLY A 353 -5.47 -12.81 -15.57
N TYR A 354 -5.11 -11.65 -15.02
CA TYR A 354 -4.01 -10.80 -15.48
C TYR A 354 -3.05 -10.49 -14.33
N LEU A 355 -1.75 -10.42 -14.63
CA LEU A 355 -0.80 -9.61 -13.87
C LEU A 355 -0.87 -8.18 -14.37
N VAL A 356 -0.87 -7.23 -13.43
CA VAL A 356 -0.96 -5.81 -13.72
C VAL A 356 0.22 -5.09 -13.08
N ALA A 357 0.91 -4.27 -13.85
CA ALA A 357 1.92 -3.36 -13.37
C ALA A 357 1.75 -2.01 -14.06
N GLY A 358 1.94 -0.92 -13.34
CA GLY A 358 1.72 0.41 -13.90
C GLY A 358 2.16 1.51 -12.96
N GLY A 359 1.85 2.72 -13.35
CA GLY A 359 2.09 3.90 -12.53
C GLY A 359 1.25 5.04 -13.03
N GLY A 360 1.36 6.16 -12.34
CA GLY A 360 0.58 7.33 -12.71
C GLY A 360 0.97 8.54 -11.92
N VAL A 361 0.23 9.61 -12.16
CA VAL A 361 0.38 10.85 -11.44
C VAL A 361 -0.96 11.22 -10.84
N ARG A 362 -0.94 11.50 -9.55
CA ARG A 362 -2.05 12.06 -8.80
C ARG A 362 -1.89 13.56 -8.68
N TRP A 363 -2.98 14.30 -8.78
CA TRP A 363 -3.06 15.72 -8.49
C TRP A 363 -4.14 16.00 -7.46
N GLU A 364 -3.75 16.64 -6.35
CA GLU A 364 -4.64 16.98 -5.24
C GLU A 364 -5.10 18.45 -5.34
N SER A 365 -6.41 18.66 -5.32
CA SER A 365 -7.07 19.97 -5.14
C SER A 365 -7.71 20.03 -3.75
N SER A 366 -8.21 21.20 -3.33
CA SER A 366 -8.76 21.42 -1.98
C SER A 366 -9.90 20.47 -1.59
N GLU A 367 -10.63 19.94 -2.56
CA GLU A 367 -11.82 19.08 -2.37
C GLU A 367 -11.82 17.80 -3.21
N ARG A 368 -10.90 17.66 -4.16
CA ARG A 368 -10.92 16.59 -5.17
C ARG A 368 -9.53 16.08 -5.45
N GLU A 369 -9.44 14.78 -5.67
CA GLU A 369 -8.23 14.11 -6.15
C GLU A 369 -8.45 13.69 -7.59
N TYR A 370 -7.52 14.02 -8.48
CA TYR A 370 -7.49 13.53 -9.85
C TYR A 370 -6.29 12.61 -10.03
N SER A 371 -6.40 11.60 -10.90
CA SER A 371 -5.23 10.80 -11.29
C SER A 371 -5.26 10.42 -12.75
N LEU A 372 -4.08 10.36 -13.34
CA LEU A 372 -3.83 9.75 -14.64
C LEU A 372 -3.01 8.48 -14.41
N ASP A 373 -3.57 7.33 -14.77
CA ASP A 373 -2.98 6.01 -14.61
C ASP A 373 -2.58 5.45 -15.99
N TYR A 374 -1.40 4.82 -16.07
CA TYR A 374 -0.95 3.99 -17.18
C TYR A 374 -0.59 2.60 -16.65
N ARG A 375 -1.13 1.55 -17.29
CA ARG A 375 -0.95 0.16 -16.84
C ARG A 375 -0.66 -0.78 -17.98
N LEU A 376 0.16 -1.78 -17.70
CA LEU A 376 0.40 -2.94 -18.54
C LEU A 376 -0.28 -4.15 -17.89
N GLN A 377 -0.98 -4.93 -18.71
CA GLN A 377 -1.65 -6.16 -18.31
C GLN A 377 -1.14 -7.33 -19.15
N LYS A 378 -0.75 -8.41 -18.47
CA LYS A 378 -0.35 -9.68 -19.09
C LYS A 378 -1.25 -10.80 -18.58
N ILE A 379 -1.86 -11.56 -19.49
CA ILE A 379 -2.66 -12.74 -19.10
C ILE A 379 -1.77 -13.77 -18.41
N ILE A 380 -2.25 -14.32 -17.30
CA ILE A 380 -1.63 -15.43 -16.55
C ILE A 380 -2.55 -16.62 -16.36
N LEU A 381 -3.87 -16.41 -16.42
CA LEU A 381 -4.85 -17.47 -16.29
C LEU A 381 -5.88 -17.28 -17.39
N ASN A 382 -6.04 -18.31 -18.20
CA ASN A 382 -6.97 -18.27 -19.30
C ASN A 382 -7.82 -19.54 -19.28
N GLN A 383 -9.08 -19.42 -18.86
CA GLN A 383 -10.04 -20.52 -18.99
C GLN A 383 -10.59 -20.66 -20.43
N LEU A 384 -10.02 -19.94 -21.41
CA LEU A 384 -10.08 -20.33 -22.82
C LEU A 384 -9.21 -21.58 -23.03
N ASN A 385 -9.56 -22.66 -22.34
CA ASN A 385 -8.98 -23.98 -22.52
C ASN A 385 -9.64 -24.58 -23.76
N ASP A 386 -9.03 -24.39 -24.93
CA ASP A 386 -9.24 -25.17 -26.15
C ASP A 386 -8.06 -24.82 -27.08
N GLU A 387 -7.13 -25.77 -27.28
CA GLU A 387 -6.11 -25.87 -28.36
C GLU A 387 -5.09 -24.73 -28.58
N TYR A 388 -5.25 -23.52 -28.01
CA TYR A 388 -4.41 -22.35 -28.32
C TYR A 388 -3.82 -21.70 -27.06
N ASN A 389 -2.49 -21.53 -27.05
CA ASN A 389 -1.77 -20.78 -26.04
C ASN A 389 -1.80 -19.28 -26.40
N THR A 390 -2.92 -18.61 -26.13
CA THR A 390 -3.06 -17.18 -26.45
C THR A 390 -2.35 -16.33 -25.39
N SER A 391 -1.38 -15.51 -25.81
CA SER A 391 -0.78 -14.49 -24.96
C SER A 391 -1.39 -13.12 -25.32
N PHE A 392 -1.68 -12.31 -24.32
CA PHE A 392 -2.27 -10.98 -24.53
C PHE A 392 -1.51 -9.98 -23.69
N LEU A 393 -1.07 -8.93 -24.36
CA LEU A 393 -0.47 -7.77 -23.74
C LEU A 393 -1.34 -6.56 -24.05
N ALA A 394 -1.93 -5.97 -23.02
CA ALA A 394 -2.67 -4.72 -23.14
C ALA A 394 -2.00 -3.63 -22.32
N SER A 395 -2.08 -2.41 -22.85
CA SER A 395 -1.89 -1.19 -22.11
C SER A 395 -3.24 -0.51 -21.86
N ILE A 396 -3.46 -0.04 -20.64
CA ILE A 396 -4.66 0.68 -20.23
C ILE A 396 -4.25 2.04 -19.72
N ILE A 397 -4.91 3.09 -20.22
CA ILE A 397 -4.79 4.46 -19.76
C ILE A 397 -6.12 4.86 -19.14
N THR A 398 -6.15 5.25 -17.88
CA THR A 398 -7.37 5.77 -17.24
C THR A 398 -7.11 7.12 -16.61
N LEU A 399 -8.05 8.04 -16.79
CA LEU A 399 -8.23 9.21 -15.95
C LEU A 399 -9.24 8.86 -14.85
N SER A 400 -8.98 9.28 -13.62
CA SER A 400 -9.96 9.17 -12.55
C SER A 400 -10.08 10.43 -11.71
N ALA A 401 -11.27 10.61 -11.16
CA ALA A 401 -11.58 11.64 -10.19
C ALA A 401 -12.15 10.96 -8.95
N ALA A 402 -11.58 11.24 -7.79
CA ALA A 402 -12.01 10.74 -6.50
C ALA A 402 -12.40 11.91 -5.58
N LEU A 403 -13.46 11.70 -4.81
CA LEU A 403 -13.89 12.63 -3.79
C LEU A 403 -13.29 12.18 -2.46
N GLU A 404 -12.52 13.06 -1.82
CA GLU A 404 -12.15 12.86 -0.43
C GLU A 404 -13.29 13.39 0.44
N LYS A 405 -14.02 12.48 1.09
CA LYS A 405 -15.05 12.88 2.06
C LYS A 405 -14.33 13.45 3.28
N LYS A 406 -14.09 14.77 3.31
CA LYS A 406 -13.65 15.46 4.52
C LYS A 406 -14.71 15.21 5.59
N LYS A 407 -14.38 14.44 6.64
CA LYS A 407 -15.17 14.47 7.86
C LYS A 407 -15.13 15.92 8.34
N GLN A 408 -16.28 16.59 8.33
CA GLN A 408 -16.45 17.84 9.08
C GLN A 408 -16.02 17.55 10.52
N LYS A 409 -15.08 18.36 11.02
CA LYS A 409 -14.55 18.26 12.38
C LYS A 409 -15.64 18.57 13.38
#